data_AF-A0A9X2T4E3-F1
#
_entry.id   AF-A0A9X2T4E3-F1
#
_cell.length_a   1.000
_cell.length_b   1.000
_cell.length_c   1.000
_cell.angle_alpha   90.00
_cell.angle_beta   90.00
_cell.angle_gamma   90.00
#
_symmetry.space_group_name_H-M   'P 1'
#
loop_
_entity.id
_entity.type
_entity.pdbx_description
1 polymer ?
#
loop_
_entity_poly.entity_id
_entity_poly.type
_entity_poly.pdbx_seq_one_letter_code
_entity_poly.pdbx_strand_id
1 'polypeptide(L)' 'MKVLIDIPDNEASFAMKVLKSLSFVKKAKPMSEATVDLWEDLNEAAYEVRLHKQGKLKLKTAQDLLNEL' A
#
# COMPACT_ATOMS: atom_id res chain seq x y z
N MET A 1 5.99 6.62 11.08
CA MET A 1 4.62 6.26 10.66
C MET A 1 4.40 6.83 9.27
N LYS A 2 3.78 6.08 8.37
CA LYS A 2 3.37 6.54 7.04
C LYS A 2 1.85 6.45 6.98
N VAL A 3 1.18 7.43 6.39
CA VAL A 3 -0.28 7.49 6.30
C VAL A 3 -0.61 7.76 4.83
N LEU A 4 -1.51 6.95 4.28
CA LEU A 4 -2.14 7.20 2.98
C LEU A 4 -3.40 8.02 3.23
N ILE A 5 -3.63 9.02 2.40
CA ILE A 5 -4.78 9.92 2.50
C ILE A 5 -5.41 9.98 1.13
N ASP A 6 -6.66 9.54 1.03
CA ASP A 6 -7.48 9.68 -0.16
C ASP A 6 -8.18 11.04 -0.10
N ILE A 7 -8.02 11.84 -1.15
CA ILE A 7 -8.51 13.23 -1.22
C ILE A 7 -9.00 13.47 -2.64
N PRO A 8 -10.19 14.07 -2.81
CA PRO A 8 -10.67 14.53 -4.10
C PRO A 8 -9.64 15.43 -4.84
N ASP A 9 -9.51 15.25 -6.16
CA ASP A 9 -8.52 15.97 -6.99
C ASP A 9 -8.64 17.51 -6.87
N ASN A 10 -9.86 18.02 -6.72
CA ASN A 10 -10.13 19.44 -6.55
C ASN A 10 -9.57 20.00 -5.23
N GLU A 11 -9.39 19.17 -4.20
CA GLU A 11 -8.87 19.54 -2.88
C GLU A 11 -7.40 19.15 -2.68
N ALA A 12 -6.85 18.26 -3.51
CA ALA A 12 -5.47 17.77 -3.39
C ALA A 12 -4.43 18.90 -3.34
N SER A 13 -4.62 19.95 -4.14
CA SER A 13 -3.74 21.13 -4.16
C SER A 13 -3.76 21.90 -2.84
N PHE A 14 -4.93 22.00 -2.20
CA PHE A 14 -5.08 22.66 -0.90
C PHE A 14 -4.48 21.80 0.21
N ALA A 15 -4.82 20.51 0.23
CA ALA A 15 -4.27 19.55 1.19
C ALA A 15 -2.74 19.51 1.16
N MET A 16 -2.12 19.54 -0.02
CA MET A 16 -0.67 19.56 -0.15
C MET A 16 -0.03 20.83 0.44
N LYS A 17 -0.70 21.99 0.37
CA LYS A 17 -0.23 23.23 1.01
C LYS A 17 -0.28 23.12 2.53
N VAL A 18 -1.35 22.55 3.08
CA VAL A 18 -1.51 22.29 4.52
C VAL A 18 -0.46 21.29 4.99
N LEU A 19 -0.28 20.17 4.29
CA LEU A 19 0.72 19.17 4.66
C LEU A 19 2.14 19.72 4.66
N LYS A 20 2.47 20.63 3.73
CA LYS A 20 3.77 21.30 3.68
C LYS A 20 3.96 22.37 4.76
N SER A 21 2.90 22.95 5.29
CA SER A 21 3.01 23.94 6.39
C SER A 21 3.23 23.28 7.75
N LEU A 22 2.92 22.00 7.89
CA LEU A 22 3.14 21.23 9.11
C LEU A 22 4.62 20.84 9.25
N SER A 23 5.32 21.44 10.22
CA SER A 23 6.75 21.24 10.46
C SER A 23 7.18 19.80 10.76
N PHE A 24 6.25 18.94 11.20
CA PHE A 24 6.49 17.53 11.46
C PHE A 24 6.35 16.63 10.23
N VAL A 25 5.77 17.13 9.14
CA VAL A 25 5.62 16.39 7.89
C VAL A 25 6.92 16.49 7.09
N LYS A 26 7.76 15.46 7.23
CA LYS A 26 9.08 15.43 6.56
C LYS A 26 8.97 15.35 5.04
N LYS A 27 7.98 14.61 4.52
CA LYS A 27 7.80 14.33 3.10
C LYS A 27 6.32 14.12 2.79
N ALA A 28 5.74 15.01 1.99
CA ALA A 28 4.44 14.82 1.35
C ALA A 28 4.65 14.78 -0.17
N LYS A 29 4.17 13.72 -0.81
CA LYS A 29 4.25 13.53 -2.26
C LYS A 29 2.91 13.01 -2.76
N PRO A 30 2.38 13.55 -3.87
CA PRO A 30 1.25 12.92 -4.54
C PRO A 30 1.69 11.58 -5.12
N MET A 31 0.76 10.63 -5.13
CA MET A 31 0.89 9.30 -5.71
C MET A 31 -0.29 9.12 -6.65
N SER A 32 -0.09 8.52 -7.82
CA SER A 32 -1.21 8.17 -8.69
C SER A 32 -1.95 6.96 -8.11
N GLU A 33 -3.25 6.83 -8.41
CA GLU A 33 -4.09 5.69 -8.01
C GLU A 33 -3.42 4.35 -8.32
N ALA A 34 -2.96 4.16 -9.56
CA ALA A 34 -2.22 2.95 -9.96
C ALA A 34 -0.95 2.67 -9.15
N THR A 35 -0.29 3.71 -8.60
CA THR A 35 0.87 3.52 -7.73
C THR A 35 0.45 3.21 -6.30
N VAL A 36 -0.71 3.69 -5.84
CA VAL A 36 -1.30 3.34 -4.54
C VAL A 36 -1.68 1.87 -4.55
N ASP A 37 -2.44 1.43 -5.54
CA ASP A 37 -2.89 0.04 -5.68
C ASP A 37 -1.71 -0.92 -5.69
N LEU A 38 -0.72 -0.66 -6.55
CA LEU A 38 0.48 -1.48 -6.62
C LEU A 38 1.24 -1.52 -5.29
N TRP A 39 1.25 -0.41 -4.53
CA TRP A 39 1.92 -0.37 -3.24
C TRP A 39 1.16 -1.18 -2.17
N GLU A 40 -0.17 -1.17 -2.20
CA GLU A 40 -1.01 -2.00 -1.34
C GLU A 40 -0.81 -3.49 -1.67
N ASP A 41 -0.91 -3.88 -2.94
CA ASP A 41 -0.70 -5.24 -3.42
C ASP A 41 0.67 -5.79 -2.98
N LEU A 42 1.72 -4.99 -3.15
CA LEU A 42 3.08 -5.39 -2.76
C LEU A 42 3.24 -5.54 -1.25
N ASN A 43 2.59 -4.69 -0.45
CA ASN A 43 2.63 -4.83 1.01
C ASN A 43 1.86 -6.05 1.48
N GLU A 44 0.70 -6.33 0.88
CA GLU A 44 -0.11 -7.49 1.19
C GLU A 44 0.66 -8.77 0.85
N ALA A 45 1.20 -8.87 -0.37
CA ALA A 45 2.02 -10.01 -0.78
C ALA A 45 3.25 -10.20 0.15
N ALA A 46 3.93 -9.12 0.52
CA ALA A 46 5.05 -9.19 1.46
C ALA A 46 4.59 -9.64 2.86
N TYR A 47 3.41 -9.23 3.30
CA TYR A 47 2.81 -9.63 4.56
C TYR A 47 2.46 -11.13 4.57
N GLU A 48 1.84 -11.63 3.50
CA GLU A 48 1.50 -13.05 3.34
C GLU A 48 2.75 -13.94 3.32
N VAL A 49 3.78 -13.55 2.56
CA VAL A 49 5.07 -14.26 2.54
C VAL A 49 5.69 -14.29 3.94
N ARG A 50 5.59 -13.19 4.70
CA ARG A 50 6.08 -13.15 6.07
C ARG A 50 5.28 -14.09 6.98
N LEU A 51 3.96 -14.14 6.87
CA LEU A 51 3.12 -15.06 7.64
C LEU A 51 3.41 -16.53 7.31
N HIS A 52 3.64 -16.84 6.03
CA HIS A 52 4.08 -18.16 5.60
C HIS A 52 5.43 -18.55 6.21
N LYS A 53 6.42 -17.65 6.15
CA LYS A 53 7.73 -17.87 6.79
C LYS A 53 7.65 -18.05 8.31
N GLN A 54 6.64 -17.47 8.96
CA GLN A 54 6.36 -17.67 10.40
C GLN A 54 5.61 -18.96 10.71
N GLY A 55 5.26 -19.78 9.70
CA GLY A 55 4.50 -21.03 9.86
C GLY A 55 3.02 -20.82 10.21
N LYS A 56 2.52 -19.57 10.10
CA LYS A 56 1.13 -19.21 10.43
C LYS A 56 0.17 -19.33 9.26
N LEU A 57 0.71 -19.40 8.04
CA LEU A 57 -0.04 -19.54 6.80
C LEU A 57 0.57 -20.70 6.01
N LYS A 58 -0.23 -21.64 5.52
CA LYS A 58 0.21 -22.61 4.51
C LYS A 58 -0.09 -21.99 3.16
N LEU A 59 0.94 -21.65 2.38
CA LEU A 59 0.73 -21.24 0.99
C LEU A 59 0.30 -22.48 0.21
N LYS A 60 -0.68 -22.30 -0.68
CA LYS A 60 -1.02 -23.32 -1.68
C LYS A 60 0.19 -23.53 -2.58
N THR A 61 0.51 -24.79 -2.90
CA THR A 61 1.60 -25.06 -3.83
C THR A 61 1.22 -24.61 -5.23
N ALA A 62 2.21 -24.38 -6.11
CA ALA A 62 1.93 -24.08 -7.51
C ALA A 62 1.11 -25.21 -8.19
N GLN A 63 1.24 -26.44 -7.70
CA GLN A 63 0.45 -27.59 -8.12
C GLN A 63 -1.03 -27.44 -7.73
N ASP A 64 -1.30 -26.98 -6.50
CA ASP A 64 -2.67 -26.80 -6.00
C ASP A 64 -3.39 -25.68 -6.74
N LEU A 65 -2.67 -24.58 -7.07
CA LEU A 65 -3.22 -23.48 -7.86
C LEU A 65 -3.64 -23.96 -9.26
N LEU A 66 -2.81 -24.80 -9.91
CA LEU A 66 -3.10 -25.33 -11.24
C LEU A 66 -4.30 -26.27 -11.27
N ASN A 67 -4.63 -26.93 -10.15
CA ASN A 67 -5.75 -27.86 -10.06
C ASN A 67 -7.10 -27.18 -9.77
N GLU A 68 -7.11 -25.88 -9.44
CA GLU A 68 -8.33 -25.10 -9.14
C GLU A 68 -8.88 -24.32 -10.36
N LEU A 69 -8.17 -24.35 -11.49
CA LEU A 69 -8.58 -23.78 -12.79
C LEU A 69 -9.17 -24.86 -13.71
#